data_AF-A0A182LTQ1-F1
#
_entry.id   AF-A0A182LTQ1-F1
#
_cell.length_a   1.000
_cell.length_b   1.000
_cell.length_c   1.000
_cell.angle_alpha   90.00
_cell.angle_beta   90.00
_cell.angle_gamma   90.00
#
_symmetry.space_group_name_H-M   'P 1'
#
loop_
_entity.id
_entity.type
_entity.pdbx_description
1 polymer ?
#
loop_
_entity_poly.entity_id
_entity_poly.type
_entity_poly.pdbx_seq_one_letter_code
_entity_poly.pdbx_strand_id
1 'polypeptide(L)'
;MVDKIDPDPEEYAAEYGVLKGDLVFIRNNQNLGQAIEEIQQTLANVNREYDNYANLTLEEKVRFDSLCAFCVNALFWMHEKLLGRPNTVMDDIKADLDRVREAMKRLQMVHDNLTKRPHIDKPAAKRFIRAGLYDGNSTANDKADGGPPNKKKRDKNKEAE
;
A
#
# COMPACT_ATOMS: atom_id res chain seq x y z
N MET A 1 6.14 1.03 -33.63
CA MET A 1 6.92 -0.03 -34.30
C MET A 1 6.74 -1.27 -33.45
N VAL A 2 5.68 -2.05 -33.72
CA VAL A 2 5.51 -3.38 -33.14
C VAL A 2 5.65 -4.29 -34.35
N ASP A 3 6.70 -5.08 -34.35
CA ASP A 3 7.07 -5.90 -35.51
C ASP A 3 5.88 -6.74 -35.95
N LYS A 4 5.62 -6.70 -37.26
CA LYS A 4 4.82 -7.73 -37.90
C LYS A 4 5.64 -9.00 -37.81
N ILE A 5 5.40 -9.78 -36.77
CA ILE A 5 5.72 -11.19 -36.77
C ILE A 5 4.74 -11.78 -37.79
N ASP A 6 5.11 -11.77 -39.07
CA ASP A 6 4.54 -12.68 -40.04
C ASP A 6 5.26 -14.02 -39.80
N PRO A 7 4.65 -14.95 -39.05
CA PRO A 7 5.30 -16.19 -38.66
C PRO A 7 5.25 -17.19 -39.82
N ASP A 8 6.15 -18.17 -39.81
CA ASP A 8 6.22 -19.22 -40.81
C ASP A 8 4.90 -20.03 -40.86
N PRO A 9 4.18 -20.06 -42.00
CA PRO A 9 2.91 -20.77 -42.14
C PRO A 9 3.00 -22.28 -41.86
N GLU A 10 4.19 -22.88 -42.06
CA GLU A 10 4.39 -24.32 -41.83
C GLU A 10 4.48 -24.66 -40.33
N GLU A 11 5.10 -23.80 -39.52
CA GLU A 11 5.23 -23.95 -38.07
C GLU A 11 3.86 -23.87 -37.38
N TYR A 12 3.04 -22.88 -37.76
CA TYR A 12 1.69 -22.71 -37.22
C TYR A 12 0.73 -23.84 -37.63
N ALA A 13 0.91 -24.39 -38.84
CA ALA A 13 0.11 -25.53 -39.28
C ALA A 13 0.41 -26.80 -38.47
N ALA A 14 1.65 -26.98 -38.03
CA ALA A 14 2.05 -28.09 -37.17
C ALA A 14 1.57 -27.90 -35.72
N GLU A 15 1.63 -26.69 -35.18
CA GLU A 15 1.29 -26.38 -33.78
C GLU A 15 -0.23 -26.26 -33.55
N TYR A 16 -0.95 -25.55 -34.43
CA TYR A 16 -2.37 -25.22 -34.24
C TYR A 16 -3.32 -26.04 -35.12
N GLY A 17 -2.82 -26.79 -36.10
CA GLY A 17 -3.59 -27.72 -36.92
C GLY A 17 -4.82 -27.06 -37.58
N VAL A 18 -6.02 -27.47 -37.18
CA VAL A 18 -7.29 -26.93 -37.71
C VAL A 18 -7.50 -25.46 -37.30
N LEU A 19 -6.90 -25.02 -36.19
CA LEU A 19 -6.99 -23.66 -35.66
C LEU A 19 -5.97 -22.69 -36.27
N LYS A 20 -5.12 -23.14 -37.21
CA LYS A 20 -4.08 -22.30 -37.84
C LYS A 20 -4.61 -21.02 -38.50
N GLY A 21 -5.89 -20.98 -38.86
CA GLY A 21 -6.55 -19.81 -39.46
C GLY A 21 -7.15 -18.84 -38.43
N ASP A 22 -7.27 -19.23 -37.17
CA ASP A 22 -7.81 -18.38 -36.11
C ASP A 22 -6.70 -17.58 -35.44
N LEU A 23 -6.33 -16.47 -36.08
CA LEU A 23 -5.26 -15.58 -35.62
C LEU A 23 -5.53 -14.98 -34.23
N VAL A 24 -6.80 -14.82 -33.85
CA VAL A 24 -7.16 -14.26 -32.53
C VAL A 24 -6.88 -15.28 -31.45
N PHE A 25 -7.29 -16.53 -31.66
CA PHE A 25 -7.01 -17.62 -30.74
C PHE A 25 -5.50 -17.80 -30.56
N ILE A 26 -4.75 -17.89 -31.65
CA ILE A 26 -3.31 -18.15 -31.61
C ILE A 26 -2.59 -17.04 -30.84
N ARG A 27 -2.89 -15.78 -31.15
CA ARG A 27 -2.32 -14.64 -30.43
C ARG A 27 -2.64 -14.69 -28.94
N ASN A 28 -3.87 -15.00 -28.56
CA ASN A 28 -4.25 -15.11 -27.15
C ASN A 28 -3.53 -16.25 -26.44
N ASN A 29 -3.34 -17.38 -27.12
CA ASN A 29 -2.60 -18.52 -26.60
C ASN A 29 -1.12 -18.19 -26.37
N GLN A 30 -0.47 -17.54 -27.35
CA GLN A 30 0.92 -17.09 -27.22
C GLN A 30 1.10 -16.05 -26.11
N ASN A 31 0.20 -15.06 -26.05
CA ASN A 31 0.21 -14.08 -24.96
C ASN A 31 0.07 -14.75 -23.59
N LEU A 32 -0.79 -15.77 -23.48
CA LEU A 32 -0.95 -16.55 -22.25
C LEU A 32 0.34 -17.31 -21.90
N GLY A 33 0.98 -17.95 -22.88
CA GLY A 33 2.27 -18.64 -22.69
C GLY A 33 3.35 -17.69 -22.17
N GLN A 34 3.53 -16.54 -22.84
CA GLN A 34 4.49 -15.53 -22.43
C GLN A 34 4.18 -14.99 -21.02
N ALA A 35 2.91 -14.69 -20.73
CA ALA A 35 2.52 -14.20 -19.41
C ALA A 35 2.82 -15.22 -18.30
N ILE A 36 2.67 -16.53 -18.57
CA ILE A 36 3.01 -17.59 -17.61
C ILE A 36 4.52 -17.60 -17.34
N GLU A 37 5.36 -17.45 -18.36
CA GLU A 37 6.82 -17.36 -18.18
C GLU A 37 7.23 -16.13 -17.35
N GLU A 38 6.63 -14.97 -17.63
CA GLU A 38 6.87 -13.73 -16.87
C GLU A 38 6.45 -13.87 -15.39
N ILE A 39 5.32 -14.54 -15.12
CA ILE A 39 4.87 -14.87 -13.77
C ILE A 39 5.88 -15.81 -13.09
N GLN A 40 6.36 -16.85 -13.78
CA GLN A 40 7.35 -17.78 -13.23
C GLN A 40 8.65 -17.07 -12.86
N GLN A 41 9.15 -16.18 -13.71
CA GLN A 41 10.34 -15.37 -13.44
C GLN A 41 10.13 -14.45 -12.23
N THR A 42 8.95 -13.84 -12.13
CA THR A 42 8.59 -12.97 -11.01
C THR A 42 8.53 -13.76 -9.70
N LEU A 43 7.91 -14.95 -9.70
CA LEU A 43 7.87 -15.82 -8.52
C LEU A 43 9.26 -16.30 -8.10
N ALA A 44 10.16 -16.56 -9.06
CA ALA A 44 11.55 -16.87 -8.76
C ALA A 44 12.26 -15.71 -8.03
N ASN A 45 11.98 -14.46 -8.43
CA ASN A 45 12.50 -13.28 -7.73
C ASN A 45 11.91 -13.14 -6.33
N VAL A 46 10.60 -13.35 -6.17
CA VAL A 46 9.93 -13.33 -4.85
C VAL A 46 10.55 -14.35 -3.89
N ASN A 47 10.88 -15.56 -4.38
CA ASN A 47 11.54 -16.57 -3.57
C ASN A 47 12.95 -16.14 -3.12
N ARG A 48 13.71 -15.43 -3.96
CA ARG A 48 15.02 -14.87 -3.57
C ARG A 48 14.86 -13.75 -2.53
N GLU A 49 13.87 -12.89 -2.69
CA GLU A 49 13.58 -11.83 -1.71
C GLU A 49 13.15 -12.41 -0.36
N TYR A 50 12.49 -13.57 -0.35
CA TYR A 50 12.16 -14.29 0.88
C TYR A 50 13.40 -14.70 1.69
N ASP A 51 14.54 -14.96 1.06
CA ASP A 51 15.80 -15.22 1.78
C ASP A 51 16.24 -14.00 2.61
N ASN A 52 15.86 -12.79 2.18
CA ASN A 52 16.12 -11.54 2.88
C ASN A 52 14.97 -11.13 3.83
N TYR A 53 13.92 -11.96 3.96
CA TYR A 53 12.72 -11.64 4.75
C TYR A 53 13.05 -11.29 6.20
N ALA A 54 14.05 -11.94 6.80
CA ALA A 54 14.47 -11.67 8.19
C ALA A 54 14.86 -10.19 8.41
N ASN A 55 15.48 -9.56 7.41
CA ASN A 55 16.01 -8.21 7.46
C ASN A 55 14.98 -7.12 7.16
N LEU A 56 13.79 -7.51 6.69
CA LEU A 56 12.69 -6.57 6.42
C LEU A 56 12.15 -5.97 7.72
N THR A 57 11.75 -4.70 7.64
CA THR A 57 10.98 -4.05 8.71
C THR A 57 9.62 -4.74 8.89
N LEU A 58 8.99 -4.55 10.06
CA LEU A 58 7.67 -5.14 10.31
C LEU A 58 6.63 -4.72 9.25
N GLU A 59 6.67 -3.46 8.81
CA GLU A 59 5.77 -2.95 7.77
C GLU A 59 5.99 -3.65 6.43
N GLU A 60 7.26 -3.82 6.02
CA GLU A 60 7.62 -4.51 4.79
C GLU A 60 7.26 -5.99 4.83
N LYS A 61 7.44 -6.67 5.97
CA LYS A 61 7.01 -8.06 6.18
C LYS A 61 5.51 -8.22 5.95
N VAL A 62 4.71 -7.38 6.60
CA VAL A 62 3.24 -7.43 6.47
C VAL A 62 2.80 -7.12 5.04
N ARG A 63 3.47 -6.19 4.36
CA ARG A 63 3.22 -5.88 2.94
C ARG A 63 3.55 -7.07 2.04
N PHE A 64 4.71 -7.69 2.26
CA PHE A 64 5.18 -8.86 1.51
C PHE A 64 4.21 -10.03 1.67
N ASP A 65 3.86 -10.39 2.91
CA ASP A 65 2.95 -11.49 3.19
C ASP A 65 1.55 -11.27 2.58
N SER A 66 1.05 -10.04 2.66
CA SER A 66 -0.25 -9.67 2.06
C SER A 66 -0.22 -9.82 0.53
N LEU A 67 0.89 -9.44 -0.10
CA LEU A 67 1.08 -9.58 -1.55
C LEU A 67 1.18 -11.05 -1.96
N CYS A 68 1.94 -11.86 -1.22
CA CYS A 68 2.04 -13.30 -1.46
C CYS A 68 0.67 -13.99 -1.36
N ALA A 69 -0.12 -13.68 -0.32
CA ALA A 69 -1.46 -14.21 -0.16
C ALA A 69 -2.39 -13.82 -1.34
N PHE A 70 -2.32 -12.57 -1.81
CA PHE A 70 -3.06 -12.11 -2.98
C PHE A 70 -2.65 -12.88 -4.25
N CYS A 71 -1.34 -13.02 -4.48
CA CYS A 71 -0.79 -13.71 -5.65
C CYS A 71 -1.22 -15.17 -5.70
N VAL A 72 -1.12 -15.91 -4.59
CA VAL A 72 -1.55 -17.32 -4.53
C VAL A 72 -3.02 -17.48 -4.85
N ASN A 73 -3.89 -16.65 -4.25
CA ASN A 73 -5.32 -16.70 -4.51
C ASN A 73 -5.67 -16.34 -5.97
N ALA A 74 -5.00 -15.34 -6.54
CA ALA A 74 -5.18 -14.95 -7.93
C ALA A 74 -4.71 -16.04 -8.91
N LEU A 75 -3.57 -16.68 -8.65
CA LEU A 75 -3.05 -17.79 -9.45
C LEU A 75 -3.97 -19.00 -9.39
N PHE A 76 -4.51 -19.31 -8.21
CA PHE A 76 -5.49 -20.36 -8.06
C PHE A 76 -6.76 -20.06 -8.85
N TRP A 77 -7.28 -18.82 -8.77
CA TRP A 77 -8.41 -18.41 -9.60
C TRP A 77 -8.17 -18.57 -11.10
N MET A 78 -7.00 -18.18 -11.60
CA MET A 78 -6.61 -18.34 -13.01
C MET A 78 -6.51 -19.82 -13.40
N HIS A 79 -5.91 -20.66 -12.56
CA HIS A 79 -5.81 -22.10 -12.78
C HIS A 79 -7.20 -22.75 -12.92
N GLU A 80 -8.11 -22.43 -12.00
CA GLU A 80 -9.47 -22.97 -11.99
C GLU A 80 -10.29 -22.50 -13.21
N LYS A 81 -10.05 -21.27 -13.67
CA LYS A 81 -10.60 -20.73 -14.92
C LYS A 81 -10.10 -21.48 -16.15
N LEU A 82 -8.80 -21.79 -16.22
CA LEU A 82 -8.20 -22.52 -17.35
C LEU A 82 -8.70 -23.97 -17.43
N LEU A 83 -9.00 -24.59 -16.28
CA LEU A 83 -9.60 -25.93 -16.22
C LEU A 83 -11.11 -25.95 -16.56
N GLY A 84 -11.74 -24.79 -16.75
CA GLY A 84 -13.17 -24.71 -17.08
C GLY A 84 -14.10 -25.11 -15.94
N ARG A 85 -13.67 -24.98 -14.67
CA ARG A 85 -14.49 -25.35 -13.51
C ARG A 85 -15.73 -24.46 -13.35
N PRO A 86 -16.79 -24.95 -12.67
CA PRO A 86 -18.02 -24.19 -12.46
C PRO A 86 -17.80 -22.93 -11.60
N ASN A 87 -18.65 -21.92 -11.81
CA ASN A 87 -18.53 -20.60 -11.18
C ASN A 87 -18.62 -20.60 -9.65
N THR A 88 -19.18 -21.64 -9.02
CA THR A 88 -19.33 -21.73 -7.57
C THR A 88 -17.97 -21.72 -6.85
N VAL A 89 -16.98 -22.46 -7.39
CA VAL A 89 -15.61 -22.47 -6.84
C VAL A 89 -14.95 -21.09 -6.98
N MET A 90 -15.32 -20.33 -8.00
CA MET A 90 -14.74 -19.01 -8.25
C MET A 90 -15.27 -17.95 -7.29
N ASP A 91 -16.51 -18.09 -6.81
CA ASP A 91 -17.12 -17.13 -5.90
C ASP A 91 -16.48 -17.19 -4.52
N ASP A 92 -16.10 -18.38 -4.04
CA ASP A 92 -15.33 -18.56 -2.81
C ASP A 92 -13.94 -17.88 -2.93
N ILE A 93 -13.23 -18.11 -4.04
CA ILE A 93 -11.91 -17.51 -4.28
C ILE A 93 -12.00 -15.97 -4.39
N LYS A 94 -13.08 -15.43 -4.97
CA LYS A 94 -13.31 -13.98 -5.00
C LYS A 94 -13.48 -13.41 -3.60
N ALA A 95 -14.23 -14.09 -2.72
CA ALA A 95 -14.39 -13.66 -1.34
C ALA A 95 -13.04 -13.60 -0.60
N ASP A 96 -12.18 -14.59 -0.82
CA ASP A 96 -10.82 -14.60 -0.27
C ASP A 96 -9.94 -13.48 -0.84
N LEU A 97 -10.03 -13.20 -2.14
CA LEU A 97 -9.34 -12.06 -2.77
C LEU A 97 -9.80 -10.72 -2.18
N ASP A 98 -11.10 -10.54 -1.94
CA ASP A 98 -11.64 -9.32 -1.33
C ASP A 98 -11.17 -9.16 0.11
N ARG A 99 -11.10 -10.26 0.87
CA ARG A 99 -10.55 -10.25 2.23
C ARG A 99 -9.09 -9.80 2.27
N VAL A 100 -8.25 -10.31 1.35
CA VAL A 100 -6.85 -9.87 1.25
C VAL A 100 -6.78 -8.40 0.83
N ARG A 101 -7.62 -7.96 -0.11
CA ARG A 101 -7.69 -6.56 -0.54
C ARG A 101 -8.09 -5.62 0.61
N GLU A 102 -9.00 -6.03 1.47
CA GLU A 102 -9.34 -5.28 2.69
C GLU A 102 -8.15 -5.17 3.64
N ALA A 103 -7.39 -6.25 3.84
CA ALA A 103 -6.19 -6.23 4.65
C ALA A 103 -5.13 -5.25 4.10
N MET A 104 -4.92 -5.26 2.78
CA MET A 104 -4.01 -4.32 2.10
C MET A 104 -4.46 -2.86 2.26
N LYS A 105 -5.78 -2.58 2.16
CA LYS A 105 -6.32 -1.23 2.40
C LYS A 105 -6.09 -0.77 3.83
N ARG A 106 -6.27 -1.66 4.82
CA ARG A 106 -5.99 -1.34 6.23
C ARG A 106 -4.50 -1.05 6.44
N LEU A 107 -3.61 -1.83 5.83
CA LEU A 107 -2.17 -1.57 5.88
C LEU A 107 -1.83 -0.19 5.30
N GLN A 108 -2.42 0.17 4.16
CA GLN A 108 -2.24 1.49 3.56
C GLN A 108 -2.73 2.62 4.48
N MET A 109 -3.88 2.44 5.13
CA MET A 109 -4.40 3.42 6.10
C MET A 109 -3.46 3.59 7.29
N VAL A 110 -2.87 2.51 7.80
CA VAL A 110 -1.88 2.57 8.88
C VAL A 110 -0.65 3.36 8.43
N HIS A 111 -0.07 3.00 7.28
CA HIS A 111 1.07 3.70 6.71
C HIS A 111 0.79 5.20 6.51
N ASP A 112 -0.35 5.55 5.91
CA ASP A 112 -0.73 6.94 5.66
C ASP A 112 -0.93 7.73 6.97
N ASN A 113 -1.48 7.09 8.00
CA ASN A 113 -1.61 7.70 9.33
C ASN A 113 -0.27 7.97 9.99
N LEU A 114 0.74 7.12 9.77
CA LEU A 114 2.07 7.30 10.33
C LEU A 114 2.90 8.34 9.56
N THR A 115 2.82 8.32 8.23
CA THR A 115 3.75 9.10 7.37
C THR A 115 3.17 10.44 6.91
N LYS A 116 1.89 10.49 6.54
CA LYS A 116 1.29 11.69 5.89
C LYS A 116 0.58 12.61 6.87
N ARG A 117 0.21 12.10 8.06
CA ARG A 117 -0.60 12.86 9.01
C ARG A 117 0.23 13.92 9.74
N PRO A 118 -0.11 15.22 9.65
CA PRO A 118 0.58 16.25 10.42
C PRO A 118 0.39 16.00 11.91
N HIS A 119 1.50 15.94 12.64
CA HIS A 119 1.48 15.77 14.08
C HIS A 119 1.26 17.13 14.73
N ILE A 120 0.23 17.22 15.58
CA ILE A 120 -0.04 18.44 16.34
C ILE A 120 1.05 18.57 17.42
N ASP A 121 1.66 19.74 17.49
CA ASP A 121 2.58 20.09 18.57
C ASP A 121 1.81 20.22 19.90
N LYS A 122 1.77 19.11 20.65
CA LYS A 122 1.04 18.99 21.93
C LYS A 122 1.39 20.10 22.93
N PRO A 123 2.67 20.45 23.18
CA PRO A 123 2.99 21.55 24.08
C PRO A 123 2.51 22.92 23.57
N ALA A 124 2.58 23.21 22.26
CA ALA A 124 2.01 24.45 21.72
C ALA A 124 0.48 24.49 21.87
N ALA A 125 -0.21 23.39 21.54
CA ALA A 125 -1.65 23.27 21.74
C ALA A 125 -2.06 23.48 23.20
N LYS A 126 -1.31 22.90 24.16
CA LYS A 126 -1.54 23.11 25.60
C LYS A 126 -1.40 24.57 26.01
N ARG A 127 -0.45 25.32 25.43
CA ARG A 127 -0.28 26.76 25.66
C ARG A 127 -1.48 27.56 25.12
N PHE A 128 -1.94 27.25 23.91
CA PHE A 128 -3.12 27.91 23.33
C PHE A 128 -4.38 27.68 24.16
N ILE A 129 -4.61 26.44 24.62
CA ILE A 129 -5.75 26.11 25.48
C ILE A 129 -5.66 26.83 26.83
N ARG A 130 -4.47 26.82 27.48
CA ARG A 130 -4.27 27.50 28.78
C ARG A 130 -4.45 29.01 28.66
N ALA A 131 -4.00 29.63 27.57
CA ALA A 131 -4.20 31.05 27.32
C ALA A 131 -5.66 31.39 27.01
N GLY A 132 -6.38 30.53 26.28
CA GLY A 132 -7.79 30.73 25.95
C GLY A 132 -8.75 30.54 27.13
N LEU A 133 -8.41 29.68 28.10
CA LEU A 133 -9.17 29.47 29.33
C LEU A 133 -8.73 30.39 30.49
N TYR A 134 -7.82 31.32 30.23
CA TYR A 134 -7.37 32.25 31.26
C TYR A 134 -8.44 33.30 31.53
N ASP A 135 -9.20 33.13 32.61
CA ASP A 135 -10.12 34.13 33.11
C ASP A 135 -9.38 35.05 34.11
N GLY A 136 -9.30 36.35 33.80
CA GLY A 136 -8.56 37.35 34.57
C GLY A 136 -9.01 37.51 36.02
N ASN A 137 -10.21 37.02 36.35
CA ASN A 137 -10.78 37.02 37.69
C ASN A 137 -10.38 35.81 38.57
N SER A 138 -9.70 34.80 38.03
CA SER A 138 -9.37 33.56 38.77
C SER A 138 -8.06 33.61 39.57
N THR A 139 -7.43 34.78 39.68
CA THR A 139 -6.02 34.91 40.12
C THR A 139 -5.76 34.85 41.63
N ALA A 140 -6.74 34.44 42.45
CA ALA A 140 -6.54 34.32 43.89
C ALA A 140 -5.93 32.97 44.34
N ASN A 141 -6.11 31.87 43.60
CA ASN A 141 -5.73 30.53 44.10
C ASN A 141 -4.67 29.74 43.30
N ASP A 142 -4.26 30.17 42.10
CA ASP A 142 -3.31 29.39 41.26
C ASP A 142 -1.87 29.92 41.24
N LYS A 143 -1.41 30.58 42.31
CA LYS A 143 0.01 30.94 42.49
C LYS A 143 0.80 29.82 43.15
N ALA A 144 0.74 28.61 42.59
CA ALA A 144 1.56 27.50 43.06
C ALA A 144 1.95 26.50 41.96
N ASP A 145 2.09 26.89 40.68
CA ASP A 145 3.05 26.18 39.82
C ASP A 145 3.37 26.91 38.49
N GLY A 146 4.63 27.30 38.31
CA GLY A 146 5.31 27.40 37.01
C GLY A 146 4.81 28.39 35.94
N GLY A 147 4.46 29.63 36.29
CA GLY A 147 4.15 30.69 35.29
C GLY A 147 5.41 31.28 34.63
N PRO A 148 5.40 31.60 33.31
CA PRO A 148 6.59 31.99 32.55
C PRO A 148 7.10 33.38 32.95
N PRO A 149 8.43 33.64 32.90
CA PRO A 149 8.97 34.88 33.36
C PRO A 149 8.73 35.99 32.33
N ASN A 150 8.60 37.20 32.87
CA ASN A 150 8.99 38.46 32.24
C ASN A 150 7.87 39.31 31.60
N LYS A 151 7.17 40.10 32.45
CA LYS A 151 6.83 41.49 32.08
C LYS A 151 7.99 42.37 32.55
N LYS A 152 8.90 42.76 31.66
CA LYS A 152 9.85 43.86 31.89
C LYS A 152 9.03 45.11 32.21
N LYS A 153 9.05 45.56 33.47
CA LYS A 153 8.61 46.90 33.84
C LYS A 153 9.61 47.87 33.23
N ARG A 154 9.12 48.72 32.32
CA ARG A 154 9.88 49.85 31.76
C ARG A 154 9.88 50.95 32.82
N ASP A 155 11.01 51.12 33.51
CA ASP A 155 11.22 52.21 34.47
C ASP A 155 11.10 53.56 33.74
N LYS A 156 10.07 54.33 34.10
CA LYS A 156 10.00 55.77 33.85
C LYS A 156 10.45 56.45 35.15
N ASN A 157 11.72 56.78 35.26
CA ASN A 157 12.22 57.93 36.02
C ASN A 157 13.75 57.96 35.98
N LYS A 158 14.29 58.65 34.97
CA LYS A 158 15.51 59.47 35.09
C LYS A 158 15.33 60.69 34.19
N GLU A 159 15.85 61.81 34.66
CA GLU A 159 15.87 63.16 34.05
C GLU A 159 14.73 64.10 34.50
N ALA A 160 14.86 64.55 35.75
CA ALA A 160 14.56 65.92 36.15
C ALA A 160 15.52 66.31 37.27
N GLU A 161 16.72 66.78 36.89
CA GLU A 161 17.54 67.74 37.63
C GLU A 161 18.48 68.44 36.66
#